data_AF-A0A3A2ZLE7-F1
#
_entry.id   AF-A0A3A2ZLE7-F1
#
_cell.length_a   1.000
_cell.length_b   1.000
_cell.length_c   1.000
_cell.angle_alpha   90.00
_cell.angle_beta   90.00
_cell.angle_gamma   90.00
#
_symmetry.space_group_name_H-M   'P 1'
#
loop_
_entity.id
_entity.type
_entity.pdbx_description
1 polymer ?
#
loop_
_entity_poly.entity_id
_entity_poly.type
_entity_poly.pdbx_seq_one_letter_code
_entity_poly.pdbx_strand_id
1 'polypeptide(L)'
;MPDNLNGTYEATLSRISPYDRNLARETLLWLTYSWKPITLSALSEALVLEKGDSFLDDQSKLFDPNVILYICQGLVVYNEDTSTVTLAHSSVRDFLTSAAIRRGSASFYSLQAIEAVRCIYQKCLTYLMFDEFRRPCPDNRHLDQRLEDFPLLEYAALTWALYCGKCAPPGFELTESELNEIMDFFDTYELKSGANYISWVQVIRSEAIEDTVWTTEPLYYAASFGILPAVDTLIRRGVNVDSCGGRNSATALNIASFRGCYSVVKRLLQAGADPNTEDRVHMTSIEWAKEFKRRRITELLLEYGAEDRLPPAPVMIDLNPPLWICCSCGFANNGTLTAGRCINCSHISCMCCASMS
;
A
#
# COMPACT_ATOMS: atom_id res chain seq x y z
N MET A 1 30.70 0.85 28.81
CA MET A 1 30.20 0.32 27.53
C MET A 1 28.88 -0.36 27.82
N PRO A 2 27.88 -0.32 26.92
CA PRO A 2 26.62 -1.02 27.16
C PRO A 2 26.85 -2.54 27.21
N ASP A 3 26.24 -3.23 28.17
CA ASP A 3 26.43 -4.67 28.40
C ASP A 3 25.67 -5.55 27.39
N ASN A 4 24.86 -4.96 26.50
CA ASN A 4 24.10 -5.65 25.46
C ASN A 4 23.75 -4.72 24.28
N LEU A 5 23.30 -5.30 23.15
CA LEU A 5 22.92 -4.56 21.93
C LEU A 5 21.82 -3.51 22.19
N ASN A 6 20.87 -3.79 23.09
CA ASN A 6 19.80 -2.87 23.44
C ASN A 6 20.34 -1.59 24.08
N GLY A 7 21.31 -1.70 24.99
CA GLY A 7 21.95 -0.53 25.59
C GLY A 7 22.77 0.29 24.58
N THR A 8 23.30 -0.35 23.53
CA THR A 8 23.93 0.36 22.42
C THR A 8 22.92 1.20 21.64
N TYR A 9 21.78 0.64 21.27
CA TYR A 9 20.73 1.39 20.58
C TYR A 9 20.15 2.51 21.44
N GLU A 10 19.93 2.24 22.73
CA GLU A 10 19.46 3.23 23.67
C GLU A 10 20.45 4.40 23.81
N ALA A 11 21.75 4.12 23.91
CA ALA A 11 22.78 5.16 23.95
C ALA A 11 22.83 5.97 22.64
N THR A 12 22.65 5.33 21.47
CA THR A 12 22.62 6.03 20.18
C THR A 12 21.40 6.95 20.08
N LEU A 13 20.20 6.46 20.39
CA LEU A 13 18.96 7.24 20.34
C LEU A 13 18.97 8.40 21.35
N SER A 14 19.52 8.19 22.53
CA SER A 14 19.61 9.23 23.57
C SER A 14 20.63 10.34 23.26
N ARG A 15 21.49 10.16 22.25
CA ARG A 15 22.41 11.22 21.76
C ARG A 15 21.77 12.15 20.73
N ILE A 16 20.65 11.74 20.14
CA ILE A 16 19.92 12.57 19.17
C ILE A 16 19.43 13.83 19.90
N SER A 17 19.69 14.99 19.29
CA SER A 17 19.28 16.28 19.81
C SER A 17 17.77 16.33 20.08
N PRO A 18 17.31 16.98 21.17
CA PRO A 18 15.88 17.17 21.41
C PRO A 18 15.14 17.91 20.30
N TYR A 19 15.84 18.70 19.47
CA TYR A 19 15.26 19.38 18.30
C TYR A 19 15.01 18.42 17.14
N ASP A 20 15.86 17.39 16.99
CA ASP A 20 15.82 16.44 15.87
C ASP A 20 15.02 15.17 16.19
N ARG A 21 14.66 14.97 17.46
CA ARG A 21 14.02 13.72 17.92
C ARG A 21 12.74 13.37 17.17
N ASN A 22 11.92 14.36 16.79
CA ASN A 22 10.67 14.11 16.05
C ASN A 22 10.97 13.58 14.65
N LEU A 23 11.87 14.27 13.93
CA LEU A 23 12.33 13.86 12.60
C LEU A 23 12.97 12.46 12.65
N ALA A 24 13.80 12.19 13.66
CA ALA A 24 14.41 10.89 13.87
C ALA A 24 13.38 9.80 14.18
N ARG A 25 12.42 10.05 15.08
CA ARG A 25 11.37 9.10 15.42
C ARG A 25 10.53 8.76 14.20
N GLU A 26 10.16 9.76 13.42
CA GLU A 26 9.34 9.57 12.24
C GLU A 26 10.12 8.86 11.12
N THR A 27 11.40 9.20 10.92
CA THR A 27 12.31 8.46 10.03
C THR A 27 12.32 6.97 10.39
N LEU A 28 12.57 6.64 11.66
CA LEU A 28 12.61 5.27 12.14
C LEU A 28 11.24 4.58 12.03
N LEU A 29 10.14 5.33 12.18
CA LEU A 29 8.78 4.84 11.98
C LEU A 29 8.55 4.40 10.54
N TRP A 30 8.87 5.25 9.56
CA TRP A 30 8.76 4.92 8.14
C TRP A 30 9.66 3.71 7.81
N LEU A 31 10.94 3.74 8.18
CA LEU A 31 11.85 2.63 7.89
C LEU A 31 11.48 1.30 8.57
N THR A 32 10.69 1.34 9.66
CA THR A 32 10.21 0.15 10.37
C THR A 32 8.94 -0.44 9.76
N TYR A 33 8.03 0.41 9.26
CA TYR A 33 6.67 0.03 8.87
C TYR A 33 6.34 0.27 7.38
N SER A 34 7.29 0.78 6.59
CA SER A 34 7.14 0.87 5.15
C SER A 34 7.03 -0.51 4.50
N TRP A 35 6.01 -0.69 3.66
CA TRP A 35 5.81 -1.94 2.91
C TRP A 35 6.73 -2.08 1.70
N LYS A 36 7.25 -0.96 1.22
CA LYS A 36 8.22 -0.90 0.13
C LYS A 36 9.49 -0.18 0.58
N PRO A 37 10.64 -0.47 -0.04
CA PRO A 37 11.80 0.42 0.07
C PRO A 37 11.39 1.85 -0.27
N ILE A 38 11.92 2.81 0.48
CA ILE A 38 11.66 4.24 0.28
C ILE A 38 12.96 4.93 -0.07
N THR A 39 12.93 5.80 -1.08
CA THR A 39 14.09 6.62 -1.47
C THR A 39 14.34 7.72 -0.44
N LEU A 40 15.56 8.23 -0.37
CA LEU A 40 15.87 9.36 0.52
C LEU A 40 15.02 10.60 0.19
N SER A 41 14.79 10.86 -1.10
CA SER A 41 13.94 11.95 -1.56
C SER A 41 12.47 11.74 -1.16
N ALA A 42 11.88 10.58 -1.43
CA ALA A 42 10.51 10.26 -1.01
C ALA A 42 10.34 10.35 0.52
N LEU A 43 11.32 9.83 1.27
CA LEU A 43 11.32 9.90 2.72
C LEU A 43 11.41 11.36 3.20
N SER A 44 12.22 12.20 2.57
CA SER A 44 12.33 13.62 2.95
C SER A 44 11.01 14.38 2.78
N GLU A 45 10.25 14.10 1.72
CA GLU A 45 8.90 14.67 1.54
C GLU A 45 7.94 14.12 2.58
N ALA A 46 7.94 12.80 2.79
CA ALA A 46 7.07 12.16 3.77
C ALA A 46 7.20 12.76 5.17
N LEU A 47 8.42 13.08 5.59
CA LEU A 47 8.73 13.58 6.93
C LEU A 47 8.29 15.02 7.17
N VAL A 48 8.11 15.83 6.12
CA VAL A 48 7.68 17.23 6.24
C VAL A 48 6.18 17.43 6.03
N LEU A 49 5.48 16.43 5.49
CA LEU A 49 4.04 16.50 5.27
C LEU A 49 3.25 16.63 6.57
N GLU A 50 2.32 17.55 6.60
CA GLU A 50 1.32 17.67 7.65
C GLU A 50 -0.07 17.30 7.12
N LYS A 51 -0.95 16.86 8.02
CA LYS A 51 -2.31 16.49 7.64
C LYS A 51 -3.05 17.73 7.11
N GLY A 52 -3.59 17.61 5.91
CA GLY A 52 -4.38 18.67 5.27
C GLY A 52 -3.58 19.57 4.33
N ASP A 53 -2.28 19.32 4.15
CA ASP A 53 -1.50 19.97 3.10
C ASP A 53 -2.14 19.74 1.72
N SER A 54 -2.12 20.79 0.89
CA SER A 54 -2.61 20.75 -0.49
C SER A 54 -1.49 20.88 -1.54
N PHE A 55 -0.27 21.18 -1.11
CA PHE A 55 0.96 21.25 -1.87
C PHE A 55 2.16 21.24 -0.90
N LEU A 56 3.37 20.98 -1.40
CA LEU A 56 4.62 21.16 -0.63
C LEU A 56 5.33 22.43 -1.10
N ASP A 57 5.32 23.46 -0.27
CA ASP A 57 6.09 24.67 -0.57
C ASP A 57 7.60 24.44 -0.41
N ASP A 58 8.41 25.24 -1.11
CA ASP A 58 9.87 25.12 -1.06
C ASP A 58 10.46 25.49 0.31
N GLN A 59 9.68 26.12 1.19
CA GLN A 59 10.11 26.51 2.55
C GLN A 59 9.94 25.36 3.56
N SER A 60 9.02 24.44 3.29
CA SER A 60 8.69 23.28 4.13
C SER A 60 9.55 22.06 3.77
N LYS A 61 10.13 22.03 2.56
CA LYS A 61 11.07 20.98 2.16
C LYS A 61 12.33 21.00 3.01
N LEU A 62 12.85 19.82 3.35
CA LEU A 62 14.18 19.71 3.92
C LEU A 62 15.22 20.25 2.93
N PHE A 63 16.00 21.24 3.35
CA PHE A 63 17.03 21.86 2.52
C PHE A 63 18.06 20.84 2.00
N ASP A 64 18.45 19.89 2.86
CA ASP A 64 19.33 18.77 2.50
C ASP A 64 18.76 17.46 3.09
N PRO A 65 18.24 16.55 2.25
CA PRO A 65 17.76 15.24 2.69
C PRO A 65 18.81 14.41 3.46
N ASN A 66 20.12 14.65 3.25
CA ASN A 66 21.18 13.94 3.97
C ASN A 66 21.19 14.22 5.48
N VAL A 67 20.51 15.27 5.94
CA VAL A 67 20.31 15.53 7.37
C VAL A 67 19.66 14.34 8.08
N ILE A 68 18.80 13.58 7.38
CA ILE A 68 18.16 12.35 7.88
C ILE A 68 19.22 11.30 8.23
N LEU A 69 20.20 11.10 7.34
CA LEU A 69 21.28 10.13 7.51
C LEU A 69 22.23 10.54 8.65
N TYR A 70 22.48 11.84 8.80
CA TYR A 70 23.28 12.38 9.89
C TYR A 70 22.59 12.21 11.24
N ILE A 71 21.31 12.57 11.35
CA ILE A 71 20.53 12.48 12.58
C ILE A 71 20.38 11.02 13.04
N CYS A 72 20.11 10.10 12.10
CA CYS A 72 19.91 8.68 12.40
C CYS A 72 21.18 7.83 12.24
N GLN A 73 22.37 8.46 12.31
CA GLN A 73 23.64 7.78 12.07
C GLN A 73 23.80 6.52 12.93
N GLY A 74 24.17 5.40 12.29
CA GLY A 74 24.35 4.11 12.94
C GLY A 74 23.05 3.32 13.19
N LEU A 75 21.88 3.91 12.89
CA LEU A 75 20.59 3.22 12.91
C LEU A 75 20.05 2.96 11.50
N VAL A 76 20.51 3.73 10.51
CA VAL A 76 20.07 3.66 9.11
C VAL A 76 21.26 3.46 8.16
N VAL A 77 20.95 2.92 6.98
CA VAL A 77 21.90 2.73 5.87
C VAL A 77 21.27 3.31 4.61
N TYR A 78 22.09 4.02 3.83
CA TYR A 78 21.74 4.52 2.50
C TYR A 78 22.38 3.63 1.44
N ASN A 79 21.60 3.24 0.44
CA ASN A 79 22.07 2.52 -0.73
C ASN A 79 22.16 3.50 -1.91
N GLU A 80 23.37 3.75 -2.41
CA GLU A 80 23.62 4.68 -3.52
C GLU A 80 23.03 4.18 -4.85
N ASP A 81 23.03 2.87 -5.09
CA ASP A 81 22.55 2.28 -6.36
C ASP A 81 21.03 2.45 -6.52
N THR A 82 20.29 2.30 -5.43
CA THR A 82 18.81 2.39 -5.42
C THR A 82 18.29 3.71 -4.86
N SER A 83 19.19 4.56 -4.34
CA SER A 83 18.84 5.77 -3.57
C SER A 83 17.91 5.53 -2.38
N THR A 84 17.84 4.29 -1.87
CA THR A 84 16.92 3.91 -0.77
C THR A 84 17.57 3.99 0.60
N VAL A 85 16.76 4.34 1.60
CA VAL A 85 17.15 4.30 3.01
C VAL A 85 16.51 3.08 3.67
N THR A 86 17.29 2.35 4.48
CA THR A 86 16.81 1.20 5.27
C THR A 86 17.35 1.26 6.70
N LEU A 87 16.79 0.45 7.60
CA LEU A 87 17.39 0.24 8.91
C LEU A 87 18.73 -0.50 8.74
N ALA A 88 19.73 -0.12 9.53
CA ALA A 88 21.07 -0.69 9.45
C ALA A 88 21.12 -2.20 9.77
N HIS A 89 20.20 -2.67 10.63
CA HIS A 89 20.09 -4.10 10.96
C HIS A 89 18.67 -4.44 11.45
N SER A 90 18.24 -5.68 11.30
CA SER A 90 16.93 -6.16 11.77
C SER A 90 16.74 -5.99 13.28
N SER A 91 17.81 -6.11 14.07
CA SER A 91 17.75 -5.88 15.52
C SER A 91 17.41 -4.44 15.92
N VAL A 92 17.60 -3.45 15.03
CA VAL A 92 17.12 -2.08 15.27
C VAL A 92 15.60 -2.09 15.33
N ARG A 93 14.95 -2.75 14.36
CA ARG A 93 13.50 -2.93 14.32
C ARG A 93 12.99 -3.67 15.55
N ASP A 94 13.66 -4.77 15.91
CA ASP A 94 13.28 -5.55 17.09
C ASP A 94 13.33 -4.69 18.35
N PHE A 95 14.37 -3.86 18.50
CA PHE A 95 14.50 -2.97 19.64
C PHE A 95 13.41 -1.88 19.69
N LEU A 96 13.18 -1.16 18.58
CA LEU A 96 12.19 -0.07 18.48
C LEU A 96 10.75 -0.52 18.76
N THR A 97 10.44 -1.79 18.48
CA THR A 97 9.12 -2.40 18.68
C THR A 97 9.01 -3.22 19.98
N SER A 98 10.11 -3.36 20.73
CA SER A 98 10.17 -4.16 21.94
C SER A 98 9.49 -3.52 23.16
N ALA A 99 9.23 -4.34 24.18
CA ALA A 99 8.86 -3.82 25.50
C ALA A 99 10.03 -3.16 26.26
N ALA A 100 11.28 -3.43 25.86
CA ALA A 100 12.46 -2.93 26.54
C ALA A 100 12.60 -1.41 26.38
N ILE A 101 12.46 -0.90 25.15
CA ILE A 101 12.59 0.54 24.86
C ILE A 101 11.55 1.37 25.64
N ARG A 102 10.34 0.84 25.86
CA ARG A 102 9.26 1.52 26.59
C ARG A 102 9.59 1.88 28.05
N ARG A 103 10.56 1.19 28.65
CA ARG A 103 10.97 1.40 30.05
C ARG A 103 12.29 2.16 30.18
N GLY A 104 12.96 2.42 29.06
CA GLY A 104 14.26 3.07 29.01
C GLY A 104 14.20 4.58 28.79
N SER A 105 15.38 5.18 28.80
CA SER A 105 15.64 6.57 28.42
C SER A 105 15.26 6.89 26.97
N ALA A 106 15.28 5.90 26.08
CA ALA A 106 14.86 6.03 24.67
C ALA A 106 13.35 5.74 24.43
N SER A 107 12.51 5.70 25.48
CA SER A 107 11.08 5.37 25.39
C SER A 107 10.27 6.21 24.39
N PHE A 108 10.69 7.46 24.16
CA PHE A 108 10.12 8.33 23.13
C PHE A 108 10.14 7.70 21.72
N TYR A 109 11.17 6.91 21.41
CA TYR A 109 11.34 6.24 20.12
C TYR A 109 10.64 4.88 20.04
N SER A 110 9.87 4.49 21.06
CA SER A 110 9.05 3.27 20.97
C SER A 110 8.01 3.43 19.88
N LEU A 111 7.94 2.44 18.99
CA LEU A 111 7.01 2.44 17.88
C LEU A 111 5.91 1.39 18.08
N GLN A 112 4.68 1.77 17.75
CA GLN A 112 3.51 0.90 17.76
C GLN A 112 2.97 0.75 16.34
N ALA A 113 2.62 -0.47 15.95
CA ALA A 113 2.23 -0.77 14.57
C ALA A 113 1.01 0.02 14.09
N ILE A 114 -0.02 0.13 14.93
CA ILE A 114 -1.27 0.85 14.59
C ILE A 114 -1.01 2.36 14.41
N GLU A 115 -0.24 2.98 15.31
CA GLU A 115 0.13 4.40 15.21
C GLU A 115 0.97 4.66 13.95
N ALA A 116 1.95 3.80 13.70
CA ALA A 116 2.85 3.94 12.56
C ALA A 116 2.13 3.81 11.22
N VAL A 117 1.34 2.75 11.06
CA VAL A 117 0.54 2.52 9.85
C VAL A 117 -0.43 3.66 9.61
N ARG A 118 -1.07 4.16 10.68
CA ARG A 118 -1.96 5.33 10.62
C ARG A 118 -1.25 6.58 10.10
N CYS A 119 -0.09 6.89 10.67
CA CYS A 119 0.73 8.03 10.24
C CYS A 119 1.10 7.92 8.75
N ILE A 120 1.60 6.76 8.31
CA ILE A 120 2.05 6.55 6.93
C ILE A 120 0.90 6.72 5.94
N TYR A 121 -0.23 6.01 6.12
CA TYR A 121 -1.31 6.08 5.14
C TYR A 121 -1.95 7.48 5.08
N GLN A 122 -2.06 8.19 6.21
CA GLN A 122 -2.60 9.55 6.24
C GLN A 122 -1.73 10.53 5.46
N LYS A 123 -0.39 10.41 5.59
CA LYS A 123 0.56 11.19 4.80
C LYS A 123 0.48 10.85 3.32
N CYS A 124 0.42 9.56 2.97
CA CYS A 124 0.23 9.14 1.59
C CYS A 124 -1.08 9.67 0.99
N LEU A 125 -2.20 9.60 1.73
CA LEU A 125 -3.50 10.08 1.26
C LEU A 125 -3.53 11.61 1.13
N THR A 126 -2.92 12.33 2.08
CA THR A 126 -2.73 13.79 2.01
C THR A 126 -1.94 14.17 0.76
N TYR A 127 -0.82 13.48 0.50
CA TYR A 127 0.00 13.71 -0.68
C TYR A 127 -0.78 13.48 -1.97
N LEU A 128 -1.56 12.40 -2.06
CA LEU A 128 -2.40 12.11 -3.24
C LEU A 128 -3.53 13.13 -3.46
N MET A 129 -3.88 13.91 -2.44
CA MET A 129 -4.86 14.98 -2.51
C MET A 129 -4.29 16.34 -2.94
N PHE A 130 -3.01 16.40 -3.31
CA PHE A 130 -2.39 17.63 -3.79
C PHE A 130 -3.06 18.23 -5.02
N ASP A 131 -2.98 19.56 -5.12
CA ASP A 131 -3.61 20.34 -6.18
C ASP A 131 -3.01 20.01 -7.55
N GLU A 132 -1.73 19.67 -7.61
CA GLU A 132 -1.01 19.26 -8.82
C GLU A 132 -1.52 17.92 -9.38
N PHE A 133 -2.16 17.09 -8.54
CA PHE A 133 -2.74 15.81 -8.94
C PHE A 133 -4.23 15.91 -9.27
N ARG A 134 -4.86 17.09 -9.14
CA ARG A 134 -6.25 17.30 -9.58
C ARG A 134 -6.46 17.04 -11.06
N ARG A 135 -5.41 17.14 -11.88
CA ARG A 135 -5.48 16.86 -13.32
C ARG A 135 -4.66 15.62 -13.67
N PRO A 136 -5.30 14.58 -14.24
CA PRO A 136 -4.60 13.43 -14.79
C PRO A 136 -3.60 13.85 -15.86
N CYS A 137 -2.48 13.13 -15.96
CA CYS A 137 -1.49 13.35 -17.01
C CYS A 137 -2.09 12.97 -18.37
N PRO A 138 -1.80 13.71 -19.45
CA PRO A 138 -2.34 13.41 -20.78
C PRO A 138 -1.72 12.15 -21.42
N ASP A 139 -0.49 11.80 -21.03
CA ASP A 139 0.27 10.67 -21.56
C ASP A 139 1.31 10.16 -20.54
N ASN A 140 1.96 9.05 -20.87
CA ASN A 140 2.99 8.43 -20.01
C ASN A 140 4.19 9.34 -19.78
N ARG A 141 4.59 10.18 -20.74
CA ARG A 141 5.75 11.07 -20.56
C ARG A 141 5.49 12.11 -19.48
N HIS A 142 4.29 12.67 -19.42
CA HIS A 142 3.91 13.59 -18.36
C HIS A 142 3.74 12.89 -17.01
N LEU A 143 3.31 11.62 -17.01
CA LEU A 143 3.28 10.80 -15.81
C LEU A 143 4.69 10.53 -15.28
N ASP A 144 5.62 10.15 -16.16
CA ASP A 144 7.04 9.94 -15.81
C ASP A 144 7.65 11.21 -15.23
N GLN A 145 7.44 12.36 -15.86
CA GLN A 145 7.91 13.65 -15.32
C GLN A 145 7.30 13.95 -13.94
N ARG A 146 6.00 13.68 -13.76
CA ARG A 146 5.35 13.86 -12.46
C ARG A 146 5.96 12.94 -11.39
N LEU A 147 6.33 11.71 -11.74
CA LEU A 147 6.98 10.80 -10.79
C LEU A 147 8.39 11.27 -10.40
N GLU A 148 9.10 11.97 -11.31
CA GLU A 148 10.38 12.63 -11.01
C GLU A 148 10.21 13.86 -10.12
N ASP A 149 9.21 14.70 -10.41
CA ASP A 149 8.95 15.96 -9.70
C ASP A 149 8.36 15.73 -8.30
N PHE A 150 7.70 14.58 -8.09
CA PHE A 150 7.02 14.21 -6.84
C PHE A 150 7.54 12.85 -6.31
N PRO A 151 8.74 12.81 -5.70
CA PRO A 151 9.39 11.59 -5.21
C PRO A 151 8.53 10.65 -4.37
N LEU A 152 7.60 11.16 -3.55
CA LEU A 152 6.73 10.32 -2.73
C LEU A 152 5.55 9.71 -3.51
N LEU A 153 5.22 10.20 -4.71
CA LEU A 153 3.99 9.87 -5.44
C LEU A 153 3.83 8.36 -5.68
N GLU A 154 4.87 7.70 -6.20
CA GLU A 154 4.80 6.26 -6.50
C GLU A 154 4.56 5.46 -5.22
N TYR A 155 5.32 5.76 -4.17
CA TYR A 155 5.19 5.09 -2.88
C TYR A 155 3.78 5.30 -2.32
N ALA A 156 3.31 6.55 -2.29
CA ALA A 156 1.99 6.89 -1.76
C ALA A 156 0.89 6.15 -2.51
N ALA A 157 0.89 6.22 -3.85
CA ALA A 157 -0.12 5.60 -4.71
C ALA A 157 -0.20 4.08 -4.51
N LEU A 158 0.93 3.40 -4.34
CA LEU A 158 0.98 1.94 -4.26
C LEU A 158 0.72 1.40 -2.84
N THR A 159 0.83 2.22 -1.79
CA THR A 159 0.84 1.73 -0.40
C THR A 159 -0.33 2.18 0.47
N TRP A 160 -0.90 3.38 0.27
CA TRP A 160 -1.89 3.94 1.20
C TRP A 160 -3.07 3.00 1.44
N ALA A 161 -3.63 2.43 0.36
CA ALA A 161 -4.82 1.59 0.41
C ALA A 161 -4.54 0.22 1.05
N LEU A 162 -3.29 -0.27 0.97
CA LEU A 162 -2.88 -1.52 1.62
C LEU A 162 -2.95 -1.38 3.15
N TYR A 163 -2.53 -0.23 3.67
CA TYR A 163 -2.55 0.07 5.10
C TYR A 163 -3.97 0.17 5.69
N CYS A 164 -4.96 0.55 4.90
CA CYS A 164 -6.36 0.65 5.31
C CYS A 164 -7.17 -0.66 5.13
N GLY A 165 -6.58 -1.66 4.46
CA GLY A 165 -7.25 -2.89 4.11
C GLY A 165 -6.39 -4.11 4.45
N LYS A 166 -5.95 -4.81 3.41
CA LYS A 166 -5.33 -6.13 3.54
C LYS A 166 -4.10 -6.21 4.45
N CYS A 167 -3.30 -5.15 4.47
CA CYS A 167 -2.02 -5.12 5.17
C CYS A 167 -2.10 -4.36 6.51
N ALA A 168 -3.31 -4.03 6.96
CA ALA A 168 -3.52 -3.40 8.25
C ALA A 168 -3.07 -4.32 9.40
N PRO A 169 -2.43 -3.80 10.47
CA PRO A 169 -2.01 -4.61 11.59
C PRO A 169 -3.22 -5.13 12.40
N PRO A 170 -3.07 -6.23 13.15
CA PRO A 170 -4.16 -6.76 13.98
C PRO A 170 -4.70 -5.70 14.94
N GLY A 171 -6.03 -5.54 14.99
CA GLY A 171 -6.70 -4.53 15.81
C GLY A 171 -6.73 -3.13 15.20
N PHE A 172 -6.24 -2.95 13.97
CA PHE A 172 -6.44 -1.70 13.25
C PHE A 172 -7.88 -1.58 12.77
N GLU A 173 -8.51 -0.48 13.14
CA GLU A 173 -9.84 -0.08 12.68
C GLU A 173 -9.78 1.39 12.25
N LEU A 174 -10.46 1.70 11.15
CA LEU A 174 -10.66 3.07 10.69
C LEU A 174 -11.69 3.74 11.58
N THR A 175 -11.36 4.92 12.08
CA THR A 175 -12.37 5.81 12.69
C THR A 175 -13.29 6.38 11.60
N GLU A 176 -14.42 6.94 12.01
CA GLU A 176 -15.37 7.56 11.08
C GLU A 176 -14.75 8.73 10.29
N SER A 177 -13.93 9.55 10.96
CA SER A 177 -13.18 10.64 10.30
C SER A 177 -12.23 10.10 9.22
N GLU A 178 -11.51 9.03 9.51
CA GLU A 178 -10.55 8.44 8.58
C GLU A 178 -11.25 7.77 7.39
N LEU A 179 -12.40 7.14 7.63
CA LEU A 179 -13.22 6.64 6.54
C LEU A 179 -13.73 7.77 5.66
N ASN A 180 -14.18 8.88 6.25
CA ASN A 180 -14.61 10.05 5.49
C ASN A 180 -13.48 10.60 4.61
N GLU A 181 -12.25 10.69 5.11
CA GLU A 181 -11.08 11.12 4.32
C GLU A 181 -10.82 10.21 3.10
N ILE A 182 -10.95 8.89 3.27
CA ILE A 182 -10.85 7.93 2.16
C ILE A 182 -12.00 8.12 1.16
N MET A 183 -13.21 8.34 1.65
CA MET A 183 -14.38 8.56 0.81
C MET A 183 -14.29 9.89 0.05
N ASP A 184 -13.77 10.95 0.67
CA ASP A 184 -13.52 12.25 0.02
C ASP A 184 -12.53 12.09 -1.13
N PHE A 185 -11.47 11.30 -0.93
CA PHE A 185 -10.53 10.95 -2.01
C PHE A 185 -11.23 10.20 -3.16
N PHE A 186 -12.04 9.19 -2.85
CA PHE A 186 -12.83 8.47 -3.86
C PHE A 186 -13.86 9.34 -4.57
N ASP A 187 -14.48 10.28 -3.87
CA ASP A 187 -15.49 11.20 -4.40
C ASP A 187 -14.86 12.20 -5.40
N THR A 188 -13.54 12.36 -5.41
CA THR A 188 -12.86 13.10 -6.49
C THR A 188 -13.08 12.49 -7.88
N TYR A 189 -13.50 11.23 -7.99
CA TYR A 189 -13.91 10.62 -9.27
C TYR A 189 -15.07 11.37 -9.95
N GLU A 190 -16.02 11.89 -9.18
CA GLU A 190 -17.25 12.53 -9.68
C GLU A 190 -17.07 14.04 -9.96
N LEU A 191 -15.93 14.61 -9.57
CA LEU A 191 -15.70 16.05 -9.67
C LEU A 191 -15.34 16.44 -11.10
N LYS A 192 -16.14 17.33 -11.70
CA LYS A 192 -15.84 17.93 -13.02
C LYS A 192 -14.50 18.69 -13.06
N SER A 193 -13.98 19.11 -11.90
CA SER A 193 -12.82 19.99 -11.73
C SER A 193 -11.59 19.31 -11.12
N GLY A 194 -11.68 18.03 -10.74
CA GLY A 194 -10.59 17.34 -10.07
C GLY A 194 -10.72 15.84 -10.26
N ALA A 195 -9.62 15.16 -10.49
CA ALA A 195 -9.58 13.73 -10.64
C ALA A 195 -8.28 13.19 -10.00
N ASN A 196 -8.02 13.60 -8.74
CA ASN A 196 -6.94 13.02 -7.91
C ASN A 196 -7.03 11.50 -7.91
N TYR A 197 -8.25 10.96 -7.79
CA TYR A 197 -8.53 9.55 -7.98
C TYR A 197 -8.01 9.01 -9.33
N ILE A 198 -8.29 9.68 -10.45
CA ILE A 198 -7.81 9.21 -11.77
C ILE A 198 -6.29 9.36 -11.91
N SER A 199 -5.70 10.45 -11.42
CA SER A 199 -4.24 10.62 -11.36
C SER A 199 -3.58 9.50 -10.56
N TRP A 200 -4.20 9.09 -9.45
CA TRP A 200 -3.77 7.93 -8.68
C TRP A 200 -3.92 6.63 -9.47
N VAL A 201 -5.04 6.44 -10.17
CA VAL A 201 -5.26 5.28 -11.03
C VAL A 201 -4.18 5.19 -12.12
N GLN A 202 -3.77 6.30 -12.73
CA GLN A 202 -2.68 6.34 -13.70
C GLN A 202 -1.36 5.81 -13.13
N VAL A 203 -1.01 6.19 -11.91
CA VAL A 203 0.23 5.72 -11.26
C VAL A 203 0.17 4.21 -11.03
N ILE A 204 -0.95 3.68 -10.52
CA ILE A 204 -1.09 2.23 -10.27
C ILE A 204 -1.37 1.40 -11.55
N ARG A 205 -1.54 2.07 -12.71
CA ARG A 205 -1.80 1.51 -14.04
C ARG A 205 -0.86 2.06 -15.12
N SER A 206 0.41 2.30 -14.79
CA SER A 206 1.40 2.90 -15.71
C SER A 206 1.66 2.09 -17.00
N GLU A 207 1.37 0.79 -17.03
CA GLU A 207 1.73 -0.11 -18.15
C GLU A 207 0.85 0.04 -19.42
N ALA A 208 -0.30 0.71 -19.35
CA ALA A 208 -1.05 1.18 -20.52
C ALA A 208 -2.18 2.10 -20.05
N ILE A 209 -2.25 3.33 -20.56
CA ILE A 209 -3.44 4.19 -20.42
C ILE A 209 -4.53 3.61 -21.33
N GLU A 210 -5.12 2.50 -20.89
CA GLU A 210 -6.34 1.96 -21.47
C GLU A 210 -7.54 2.83 -21.07
N ASP A 211 -8.62 2.77 -21.84
CA ASP A 211 -9.90 3.43 -21.52
C ASP A 211 -10.38 3.13 -20.09
N THR A 212 -9.97 1.99 -19.52
CA THR A 212 -10.33 1.55 -18.17
C THR A 212 -9.83 2.49 -17.06
N VAL A 213 -8.74 3.24 -17.26
CA VAL A 213 -8.26 4.23 -16.28
C VAL A 213 -9.33 5.27 -15.95
N TRP A 214 -10.13 5.64 -16.96
CA TRP A 214 -11.12 6.72 -16.85
C TRP A 214 -12.49 6.26 -16.35
N THR A 215 -12.78 4.96 -16.49
CA THR A 215 -14.12 4.41 -16.23
C THR A 215 -14.19 3.53 -14.99
N THR A 216 -13.08 3.34 -14.27
CA THR A 216 -13.05 2.45 -13.10
C THR A 216 -13.65 3.15 -11.89
N GLU A 217 -14.82 2.71 -11.46
CA GLU A 217 -15.47 3.23 -10.25
C GLU A 217 -14.70 2.86 -8.95
N PRO A 218 -14.77 3.70 -7.90
CA PRO A 218 -14.07 3.47 -6.64
C PRO A 218 -14.34 2.11 -5.97
N LEU A 219 -15.51 1.51 -6.19
CA LEU A 219 -15.86 0.20 -5.62
C LEU A 219 -14.86 -0.88 -6.03
N TYR A 220 -14.37 -0.84 -7.27
CA TYR A 220 -13.39 -1.79 -7.77
C TYR A 220 -12.10 -1.76 -6.93
N TYR A 221 -11.52 -0.57 -6.71
CA TYR A 221 -10.27 -0.46 -5.96
C TYR A 221 -10.46 -0.64 -4.46
N ALA A 222 -11.56 -0.14 -3.87
CA ALA A 222 -11.91 -0.44 -2.48
C ALA A 222 -11.97 -1.96 -2.24
N ALA A 223 -12.56 -2.70 -3.18
CA ALA A 223 -12.61 -4.16 -3.13
C ALA A 223 -11.23 -4.82 -3.36
N SER A 224 -10.45 -4.33 -4.33
CA SER A 224 -9.09 -4.82 -4.62
C SER A 224 -8.15 -4.69 -3.42
N PHE A 225 -8.25 -3.59 -2.66
CA PHE A 225 -7.40 -3.35 -1.48
C PHE A 225 -7.99 -3.93 -0.18
N GLY A 226 -9.24 -4.41 -0.22
CA GLY A 226 -9.88 -5.01 0.95
C GLY A 226 -10.38 -4.00 1.98
N ILE A 227 -10.65 -2.76 1.59
CA ILE A 227 -11.10 -1.69 2.50
C ILE A 227 -12.60 -1.85 2.75
N LEU A 228 -12.95 -2.83 3.59
CA LEU A 228 -14.34 -3.22 3.84
C LEU A 228 -15.26 -2.04 4.25
N PRO A 229 -14.87 -1.10 5.15
CA PRO A 229 -15.72 0.03 5.50
C PRO A 229 -16.04 0.96 4.32
N ALA A 230 -15.09 1.12 3.38
CA ALA A 230 -15.31 1.89 2.16
C ALA A 230 -16.24 1.16 1.19
N VAL A 231 -16.04 -0.16 1.00
CA VAL A 231 -16.95 -1.02 0.23
C VAL A 231 -18.38 -0.92 0.77
N ASP A 232 -18.55 -1.03 2.09
CA ASP A 232 -19.85 -0.90 2.76
C ASP A 232 -20.50 0.47 2.52
N THR A 233 -19.71 1.53 2.51
CA THR A 233 -20.19 2.89 2.28
C THR A 233 -20.61 3.09 0.83
N LEU A 234 -19.81 2.65 -0.13
CA LEU A 234 -20.10 2.73 -1.56
C LEU A 234 -21.38 1.95 -1.91
N ILE A 235 -21.53 0.71 -1.43
CA ILE A 235 -22.75 -0.08 -1.65
C ILE A 235 -23.99 0.63 -1.07
N ARG A 236 -23.89 1.24 0.12
CA ARG A 236 -25.01 2.00 0.72
C ARG A 236 -25.37 3.26 -0.08
N ARG A 237 -24.42 3.83 -0.84
CA ARG A 237 -24.66 4.96 -1.75
C ARG A 237 -25.33 4.53 -3.07
N GLY A 238 -25.52 3.23 -3.30
CA GLY A 238 -26.25 2.72 -4.46
C GLY A 238 -25.43 2.64 -5.74
N VAL A 239 -24.10 2.55 -5.65
CA VAL A 239 -23.25 2.26 -6.81
C VAL A 239 -23.63 0.91 -7.42
N ASN A 240 -23.45 0.75 -8.73
CA ASN A 240 -23.71 -0.52 -9.38
C ASN A 240 -22.63 -1.54 -8.97
N VAL A 241 -23.05 -2.58 -8.23
CA VAL A 241 -22.14 -3.58 -7.65
C VAL A 241 -21.41 -4.43 -8.69
N ASP A 242 -21.97 -4.55 -9.89
CA ASP A 242 -21.42 -5.29 -11.02
C ASP A 242 -20.79 -4.35 -12.07
N SER A 243 -20.51 -3.08 -11.72
CA SER A 243 -19.76 -2.20 -12.61
C SER A 243 -18.38 -2.78 -12.92
N CYS A 244 -18.08 -2.89 -14.22
CA CYS A 244 -16.83 -3.45 -14.72
C CYS A 244 -15.77 -2.36 -14.89
N GLY A 245 -14.56 -2.62 -14.41
CA GLY A 245 -13.46 -1.67 -14.49
C GLY A 245 -12.10 -2.30 -14.22
N GLY A 246 -11.11 -1.44 -14.02
CA GLY A 246 -9.75 -1.79 -13.68
C GLY A 246 -9.10 -2.74 -14.69
N ARG A 247 -8.38 -3.74 -14.18
CA ARG A 247 -7.74 -4.76 -15.01
C ARG A 247 -8.80 -5.66 -15.63
N ASN A 248 -8.68 -5.89 -16.95
CA ASN A 248 -9.55 -6.77 -17.72
C ASN A 248 -11.04 -6.41 -17.65
N SER A 249 -11.41 -5.16 -17.33
CA SER A 249 -12.81 -4.79 -17.02
C SER A 249 -13.50 -5.79 -16.09
N ALA A 250 -12.80 -6.20 -15.03
CA ALA A 250 -13.34 -7.10 -14.03
C ALA A 250 -14.27 -6.35 -13.06
N THR A 251 -15.20 -7.07 -12.42
CA THR A 251 -16.05 -6.53 -11.36
C THR A 251 -15.30 -6.42 -10.02
N ALA A 252 -15.88 -5.71 -9.06
CA ALA A 252 -15.41 -5.70 -7.68
C ALA A 252 -15.34 -7.12 -7.06
N LEU A 253 -16.28 -8.00 -7.42
CA LEU A 253 -16.33 -9.38 -6.93
C LEU A 253 -15.21 -10.24 -7.52
N ASN A 254 -14.92 -10.09 -8.83
CA ASN A 254 -13.81 -10.79 -9.47
C ASN A 254 -12.48 -10.42 -8.82
N ILE A 255 -12.20 -9.11 -8.67
CA ILE A 255 -10.90 -8.66 -8.12
C ILE A 255 -10.77 -9.00 -6.62
N ALA A 256 -11.84 -8.90 -5.83
CA ALA A 256 -11.80 -9.32 -4.43
C ALA A 256 -11.54 -10.83 -4.28
N SER A 257 -12.07 -11.64 -5.20
CA SER A 257 -11.86 -13.09 -5.23
C SER A 257 -10.42 -13.44 -5.60
N PHE A 258 -9.88 -12.81 -6.65
CA PHE A 258 -8.47 -12.88 -7.02
C PHE A 258 -7.55 -12.49 -5.84
N ARG A 259 -7.85 -11.37 -5.18
CA ARG A 259 -7.09 -10.86 -4.03
C ARG A 259 -7.33 -11.63 -2.73
N GLY A 260 -8.24 -12.58 -2.67
CA GLY A 260 -8.49 -13.35 -1.45
C GLY A 260 -9.17 -12.55 -0.32
N CYS A 261 -9.88 -11.47 -0.63
CA CYS A 261 -10.52 -10.58 0.33
C CYS A 261 -11.88 -11.12 0.80
N TYR A 262 -11.86 -12.20 1.61
CA TYR A 262 -13.07 -12.95 2.00
C TYR A 262 -14.23 -12.08 2.52
N SER A 263 -13.95 -11.15 3.44
CA SER A 263 -15.00 -10.30 4.04
C SER A 263 -15.64 -9.37 3.01
N VAL A 264 -14.85 -8.87 2.05
CA VAL A 264 -15.34 -8.05 0.94
C VAL A 264 -16.15 -8.88 -0.05
N VAL A 265 -15.68 -10.08 -0.42
CA VAL A 265 -16.44 -11.02 -1.28
C VAL A 265 -17.81 -11.30 -0.67
N LYS A 266 -17.85 -11.68 0.62
CA LYS A 266 -19.09 -11.92 1.33
C LYS A 266 -20.02 -10.71 1.28
N ARG A 267 -19.48 -9.51 1.49
CA ARG A 267 -20.27 -8.30 1.51
C ARG A 267 -20.84 -7.93 0.13
N LEU A 268 -20.06 -8.09 -0.94
CA LEU A 268 -20.49 -7.87 -2.32
C LEU A 268 -21.60 -8.85 -2.72
N LEU A 269 -21.44 -10.14 -2.39
CA LEU A 269 -22.48 -11.16 -2.62
C LEU A 269 -23.79 -10.85 -1.86
N GLN A 270 -23.69 -10.41 -0.61
CA GLN A 270 -24.84 -9.93 0.17
C GLN A 270 -25.49 -8.68 -0.42
N ALA A 271 -24.76 -7.90 -1.22
CA ALA A 271 -25.29 -6.75 -1.95
C ALA A 271 -25.97 -7.14 -3.28
N GLY A 272 -25.93 -8.42 -3.66
CA GLY A 272 -26.51 -8.91 -4.91
C GLY A 272 -25.56 -8.91 -6.10
N ALA A 273 -24.24 -8.82 -5.90
CA ALA A 273 -23.27 -8.97 -6.99
C ALA A 273 -23.41 -10.35 -7.65
N ASP A 274 -23.42 -10.40 -8.99
CA ASP A 274 -23.58 -11.65 -9.73
C ASP A 274 -22.26 -12.45 -9.73
N PRO A 275 -22.20 -13.63 -9.09
CA PRO A 275 -20.99 -14.44 -9.03
C PRO A 275 -20.53 -14.99 -10.39
N ASN A 276 -21.40 -14.96 -11.40
CA ASN A 276 -21.16 -15.51 -12.73
C ASN A 276 -20.76 -14.43 -13.76
N THR A 277 -20.62 -13.16 -13.35
CA THR A 277 -20.10 -12.12 -14.26
C THR A 277 -18.65 -12.43 -14.64
N GLU A 278 -18.43 -12.51 -15.96
CA GLU A 278 -17.13 -12.71 -16.58
C GLU A 278 -16.40 -11.38 -16.81
N ASP A 279 -15.09 -11.38 -16.63
CA ASP A 279 -14.22 -10.29 -17.07
C ASP A 279 -13.85 -10.43 -18.58
N ARG A 280 -13.00 -9.52 -19.10
CA ARG A 280 -12.55 -9.54 -20.51
C ARG A 280 -11.76 -10.78 -20.91
N VAL A 281 -11.24 -11.55 -19.96
CA VAL A 281 -10.53 -12.81 -20.23
C VAL A 281 -11.44 -14.03 -20.01
N HIS A 282 -12.75 -13.81 -19.93
CA HIS A 282 -13.77 -14.85 -19.73
C HIS A 282 -13.61 -15.58 -18.39
N MET A 283 -13.07 -14.90 -17.37
CA MET A 283 -12.90 -15.46 -16.03
C MET A 283 -13.97 -14.91 -15.09
N THR A 284 -14.60 -15.82 -14.36
CA THR A 284 -15.56 -15.57 -13.29
C THR A 284 -14.85 -15.47 -11.93
N SER A 285 -15.59 -15.03 -10.90
CA SER A 285 -15.05 -14.92 -9.54
C SER A 285 -14.59 -16.25 -8.96
N ILE A 286 -15.28 -17.36 -9.29
CA ILE A 286 -14.93 -18.69 -8.79
C ILE A 286 -13.67 -19.24 -9.47
N GLU A 287 -13.48 -18.98 -10.76
CA GLU A 287 -12.28 -19.37 -11.50
C GLU A 287 -11.05 -18.64 -10.95
N TRP A 288 -11.15 -17.32 -10.71
CA TRP A 288 -10.09 -16.56 -10.04
C TRP A 288 -9.78 -17.10 -8.64
N ALA A 289 -10.81 -17.42 -7.84
CA ALA A 289 -10.61 -17.99 -6.52
C ALA A 289 -9.91 -19.37 -6.57
N LYS A 290 -10.24 -20.21 -7.55
CA LYS A 290 -9.63 -21.54 -7.73
C LYS A 290 -8.18 -21.46 -8.17
N GLU A 291 -7.87 -20.65 -9.18
CA GLU A 291 -6.51 -20.45 -9.69
C GLU A 291 -5.55 -20.05 -8.55
N PHE A 292 -6.00 -19.17 -7.67
CA PHE A 292 -5.23 -18.69 -6.52
C PHE A 292 -5.47 -19.49 -5.22
N LYS A 293 -6.09 -20.68 -5.32
CA LYS A 293 -6.31 -21.63 -4.21
C LYS A 293 -7.02 -21.03 -3.00
N ARG A 294 -7.95 -20.09 -3.22
CA ARG A 294 -8.72 -19.37 -2.20
C ARG A 294 -9.95 -20.19 -1.75
N ARG A 295 -9.72 -21.37 -1.17
CA ARG A 295 -10.75 -22.37 -0.82
C ARG A 295 -12.02 -21.79 -0.16
N ARG A 296 -11.86 -20.96 0.89
CA ARG A 296 -13.00 -20.36 1.61
C ARG A 296 -13.86 -19.44 0.74
N ILE A 297 -13.25 -18.77 -0.23
CA ILE A 297 -13.96 -17.92 -1.19
C ILE A 297 -14.65 -18.77 -2.23
N THR A 298 -14.01 -19.82 -2.74
CA THR A 298 -14.64 -20.80 -3.65
C THR A 298 -15.91 -21.39 -3.04
N GLU A 299 -15.84 -21.84 -1.78
CA GLU A 299 -17.00 -22.38 -1.04
C GLU A 299 -18.12 -21.34 -0.92
N LEU A 300 -17.77 -20.11 -0.52
CA LEU A 300 -18.74 -19.01 -0.40
C LEU A 300 -19.39 -18.64 -1.74
N LEU A 301 -18.62 -18.64 -2.84
CA LEU A 301 -19.15 -18.35 -4.17
C LEU A 301 -20.16 -19.42 -4.61
N LEU A 302 -19.88 -20.71 -4.35
CA LEU A 302 -20.81 -21.80 -4.62
C LEU A 302 -22.11 -21.66 -3.81
N GLU A 303 -22.03 -21.25 -2.54
CA GLU A 303 -23.21 -20.98 -1.69
C GLU A 303 -24.12 -19.90 -2.27
N TYR A 304 -23.57 -18.95 -3.03
CA TYR A 304 -24.30 -17.86 -3.68
C TYR A 304 -24.62 -18.15 -5.16
N GLY A 305 -24.48 -19.39 -5.62
CA GLY A 305 -24.89 -19.80 -6.97
C GLY A 305 -23.86 -19.55 -8.07
N ALA A 306 -22.57 -19.45 -7.73
CA ALA A 306 -21.51 -19.48 -8.74
C ALA A 306 -21.49 -20.83 -9.47
N GLU A 307 -21.40 -20.79 -10.78
CA GLU A 307 -21.31 -21.98 -11.61
C GLU A 307 -19.88 -22.51 -11.65
N ASP A 308 -19.71 -23.79 -11.31
CA ASP A 308 -18.43 -24.47 -11.40
C ASP A 308 -18.18 -24.97 -12.84
N ARG A 309 -17.64 -24.08 -13.68
CA ARG A 309 -17.22 -24.42 -15.05
C ARG A 309 -15.71 -24.70 -15.09
N LEU A 310 -15.30 -25.48 -16.09
CA LEU A 310 -13.88 -25.61 -16.42
C LEU A 310 -13.39 -24.25 -16.92
N PRO A 311 -12.28 -23.71 -16.37
CA PRO A 311 -11.75 -22.44 -16.86
C PRO A 311 -11.41 -22.57 -18.36
N PRO A 312 -11.52 -21.48 -19.14
CA PRO A 312 -11.00 -21.46 -20.50
C PRO A 312 -9.51 -21.88 -20.50
N ALA A 313 -9.04 -22.44 -21.63
CA ALA A 313 -7.66 -22.91 -21.78
C ALA A 313 -6.66 -21.89 -21.20
N PRO A 314 -5.54 -22.33 -20.57
CA PRO A 314 -4.70 -21.47 -19.73
C PRO A 314 -4.35 -20.20 -20.47
N VAL A 315 -5.00 -19.10 -20.06
CA VAL A 315 -4.72 -17.78 -20.59
C VAL A 315 -3.29 -17.48 -20.15
N MET A 316 -2.41 -17.17 -21.11
CA MET A 316 -1.08 -16.69 -20.79
C MET A 316 -1.27 -15.34 -20.11
N ILE A 317 -1.24 -15.38 -18.78
CA ILE A 317 -1.56 -14.25 -17.94
C ILE A 317 -0.41 -13.24 -18.09
N ASP A 318 -0.60 -12.17 -18.88
CA ASP A 318 0.26 -10.97 -18.86
C ASP A 318 -0.08 -10.08 -17.65
N LEU A 319 -0.45 -10.72 -16.53
CA LEU A 319 -0.38 -10.11 -15.21
C LEU A 319 1.09 -10.22 -14.85
N ASN A 320 1.81 -9.12 -14.99
CA ASN A 320 3.08 -8.92 -14.31
C ASN A 320 2.96 -9.56 -12.90
N PRO A 321 3.64 -10.70 -12.66
CA PRO A 321 3.20 -11.63 -11.64
C PRO A 321 3.29 -10.96 -10.26
N PRO A 322 2.37 -11.28 -9.32
CA PRO A 322 2.20 -10.50 -8.11
C PRO A 322 3.54 -10.32 -7.41
N LEU A 323 3.89 -9.06 -7.15
CA LEU A 323 4.96 -8.69 -6.24
C LEU A 323 4.80 -9.55 -4.97
N TRP A 324 5.67 -10.54 -4.78
CA TRP A 324 5.69 -11.28 -3.53
C TRP A 324 6.82 -10.71 -2.69
N ILE A 325 6.45 -10.35 -1.46
CA ILE A 325 7.39 -9.78 -0.51
C ILE A 325 8.12 -10.94 0.15
N CYS A 326 9.44 -10.95 -0.01
CA CYS A 326 10.27 -11.93 0.64
C CYS A 326 10.11 -11.80 2.16
N CYS A 327 9.61 -12.82 2.84
CA CYS A 327 9.41 -12.76 4.29
C CYS A 327 10.73 -12.73 5.08
N SER A 328 11.88 -12.92 4.41
CA SER A 328 13.20 -12.84 5.04
C SER A 328 13.80 -11.43 4.96
N CYS A 329 13.68 -10.75 3.83
CA CYS A 329 14.32 -9.43 3.63
C CYS A 329 13.36 -8.30 3.26
N GLY A 330 12.06 -8.57 3.12
CA GLY A 330 11.05 -7.58 2.72
C GLY A 330 11.14 -7.13 1.26
N PHE A 331 12.06 -7.68 0.46
CA PHE A 331 12.21 -7.29 -0.93
C PHE A 331 11.04 -7.77 -1.78
N ALA A 332 10.47 -6.89 -2.59
CA ALA A 332 9.38 -7.21 -3.50
C ALA A 332 9.95 -7.84 -4.77
N ASN A 333 9.55 -9.08 -5.08
CA ASN A 333 10.06 -9.81 -6.23
C ASN A 333 8.98 -9.91 -7.31
N ASN A 334 9.35 -9.67 -8.56
CA ASN A 334 8.50 -9.93 -9.71
C ASN A 334 8.56 -11.44 -10.02
N GLY A 335 7.45 -12.17 -9.85
CA GLY A 335 7.40 -13.61 -10.19
C GLY A 335 6.18 -14.32 -9.60
N THR A 336 5.78 -15.46 -10.19
CA THR A 336 4.73 -16.30 -9.62
C THR A 336 5.22 -16.91 -8.29
N LEU A 337 4.29 -17.12 -7.35
CA LEU A 337 4.55 -17.74 -6.03
C LEU A 337 5.07 -19.19 -6.10
N THR A 338 5.21 -19.74 -7.30
CA THR A 338 5.76 -21.05 -7.59
C THR A 338 7.29 -20.95 -7.74
N ALA A 339 8.00 -21.17 -6.64
CA ALA A 339 9.44 -21.48 -6.58
C ALA A 339 10.42 -20.44 -7.15
N GLY A 340 10.13 -19.14 -6.99
CA GLY A 340 11.09 -18.07 -7.28
C GLY A 340 12.11 -17.87 -6.15
N ARG A 341 13.39 -17.64 -6.47
CA ARG A 341 14.36 -17.14 -5.48
C ARG A 341 14.24 -15.62 -5.38
N CYS A 342 14.30 -15.09 -4.16
CA CYS A 342 14.36 -13.65 -3.96
C CYS A 342 15.61 -13.10 -4.65
N ILE A 343 15.45 -12.08 -5.49
CA ILE A 343 16.56 -11.52 -6.27
C ILE A 343 17.60 -10.84 -5.36
N ASN A 344 17.17 -10.36 -4.19
CA ASN A 344 18.03 -9.68 -3.22
C ASN A 344 18.79 -10.65 -2.30
N CYS A 345 18.11 -11.66 -1.74
CA CYS A 345 18.72 -12.54 -0.71
C CYS A 345 18.76 -14.03 -1.09
N SER A 346 18.37 -14.39 -2.31
CA SER A 346 18.27 -15.78 -2.80
C SER A 346 17.33 -16.70 -2.01
N HIS A 347 16.56 -16.16 -1.05
CA HIS A 347 15.56 -16.91 -0.29
C HIS A 347 14.49 -17.47 -1.23
N ILE A 348 14.29 -18.78 -1.20
CA ILE A 348 13.27 -19.48 -1.97
C ILE A 348 11.89 -19.10 -1.45
N SER A 349 11.00 -18.65 -2.34
CA SER A 349 9.61 -18.30 -2.02
C SER A 349 8.95 -19.40 -1.18
N CYS A 350 8.56 -19.08 0.04
CA CYS A 350 7.91 -20.00 0.97
C CYS A 350 6.46 -19.56 1.22
N MET A 351 5.67 -20.36 1.95
CA MET A 351 4.27 -19.99 2.25
C MET A 351 4.14 -18.65 2.98
N CYS A 352 5.17 -18.23 3.74
CA CYS A 352 5.20 -16.93 4.41
C CYS A 352 5.46 -15.75 3.46
N CYS A 353 6.03 -16.02 2.28
CA CYS A 353 6.26 -15.03 1.22
C CYS A 353 4.95 -14.64 0.48
N ALA A 354 3.89 -15.43 0.68
CA ALA A 354 2.55 -15.23 0.13
C ALA A 354 1.47 -14.97 1.20
N SER A 355 1.74 -15.27 2.48
CA SER A 355 0.76 -15.08 3.56
C SER A 355 0.52 -13.61 3.92
N MET A 356 1.17 -12.68 3.20
CA MET A 356 0.90 -11.25 3.18
C MET A 356 0.45 -10.80 1.77
N SER A 357 -0.31 -11.64 1.04
CA SER A 357 -0.76 -11.35 -0.34
C SER A 357 -2.18 -11.70 -0.66
#